data_AF-A0A2V5RKY5-F1
#
_entry.id   AF-A0A2V5RKY5-F1
#
_cell.length_a   1.000
_cell.length_b   1.000
_cell.length_c   1.000
_cell.angle_alpha   90.00
_cell.angle_beta   90.00
_cell.angle_gamma   90.00
#
_symmetry.space_group_name_H-M   'P 1'
#
loop_
_entity.id
_entity.type
_entity.pdbx_description
1 polymer ?
#
loop_
_entity_poly.entity_id
_entity_poly.type
_entity_poly.pdbx_seq_one_letter_code
_entity_poly.pdbx_strand_id
1 'polypeptide(L)'
;MWVTLENLFKVTLTVVFTAVWLAGVRWVWTHQLDPIATVQRLIRKPFKTPEWVATREPNKIYQNGNVVGEVIGPVQEQDSIIRFEKLANTSALNKGVVFQYQRHDLQIRQIGHAITAESAHPGAPLLMNVLDNVVCEKVR
;
A
#
# COMPACT_ATOMS: atom_id res chain seq x y z
N MET A 1 29.51 -20.74 63.75
CA MET A 1 28.36 -21.32 63.01
C MET A 1 28.91 -22.43 62.14
N TRP A 2 28.73 -23.69 62.53
CA TRP A 2 29.27 -24.82 61.77
C TRP A 2 28.48 -24.96 60.47
N VAL A 3 29.15 -24.80 59.34
CA VAL A 3 28.52 -25.07 58.04
C VAL A 3 28.44 -26.59 57.91
N THR A 4 27.22 -27.13 57.93
CA THR A 4 27.01 -28.56 57.68
C THR A 4 27.33 -28.87 56.21
N LEU A 5 27.83 -30.08 55.95
CA LEU A 5 28.14 -30.55 54.59
C LEU A 5 26.94 -30.39 53.64
N GLU A 6 25.73 -30.58 54.17
CA GLU A 6 24.47 -30.37 53.46
C GLU A 6 24.27 -28.91 53.03
N ASN A 7 24.61 -27.93 53.88
CA ASN A 7 24.52 -26.52 53.53
C ASN A 7 25.54 -26.15 52.47
N LEU A 8 26.77 -26.68 52.54
CA LEU A 8 27.76 -26.50 51.48
C LEU A 8 27.23 -27.05 50.15
N PHE A 9 26.72 -28.28 50.14
CA PHE A 9 26.17 -28.90 48.93
C PHE A 9 25.02 -28.09 48.31
N LYS A 10 24.08 -27.62 49.14
CA LYS A 10 22.97 -26.76 48.71
C LYS A 10 23.46 -25.45 48.09
N VAL A 11 24.44 -24.79 48.70
CA VAL A 11 25.03 -23.56 48.18
C VAL A 11 25.77 -23.82 46.86
N THR A 12 26.55 -24.90 46.76
CA THR A 12 27.25 -25.21 45.51
C THR A 12 26.26 -25.51 44.38
N LEU A 13 25.20 -26.26 44.67
CA LEU A 13 24.17 -26.62 43.69
C LEU A 13 23.43 -25.38 43.19
N THR A 14 23.05 -24.45 44.09
CA THR A 14 22.36 -23.22 43.69
C THR A 14 23.27 -22.33 42.85
N VAL A 15 24.55 -22.20 43.21
CA VAL A 15 25.52 -21.41 42.42
C VAL A 15 25.70 -22.00 41.02
N VAL A 16 25.87 -23.32 40.89
CA VAL A 16 26.02 -23.99 39.59
C VAL A 16 24.75 -23.82 38.74
N PHE A 17 23.57 -24.03 39.32
CA PHE A 17 22.31 -23.87 38.59
C PHE A 17 22.12 -22.44 38.09
N THR A 18 22.44 -21.45 38.93
CA THR A 18 22.33 -20.03 38.58
C THR A 18 23.30 -19.66 37.45
N ALA A 19 24.53 -20.17 37.49
CA ALA A 19 25.53 -19.95 36.44
C ALA A 19 25.08 -20.55 35.09
N VAL A 20 24.56 -21.78 35.10
CA VAL A 20 24.04 -22.45 33.90
C VAL A 20 22.82 -21.71 33.36
N TRP A 21 21.92 -21.25 34.22
CA TRP A 21 20.76 -20.45 33.84
C TRP A 21 21.16 -19.15 33.13
N LEU A 22 22.08 -18.38 33.73
CA LEU A 22 22.57 -17.13 33.15
C LEU A 22 23.25 -17.36 31.79
N ALA A 23 24.04 -18.42 31.67
CA ALA A 23 24.67 -18.81 30.41
C ALA A 23 23.61 -19.18 29.35
N GLY A 24 22.57 -19.92 29.73
CA GLY A 24 21.46 -20.29 28.85
C GLY A 24 20.66 -19.07 28.37
N VAL A 25 20.31 -18.15 29.28
CA VAL A 25 19.61 -16.90 28.92
C VAL A 25 20.46 -16.06 27.97
N ARG A 26 21.75 -15.92 28.25
CA ARG A 26 22.68 -15.19 27.37
C ARG A 26 22.76 -15.83 25.99
N TRP A 27 22.86 -17.16 25.92
CA TRP A 27 22.93 -17.91 24.68
C TRP A 27 21.65 -17.77 23.84
N VAL A 28 20.47 -17.89 24.46
CA VAL A 28 19.18 -17.67 23.78
C VAL A 28 19.07 -16.24 23.25
N TRP A 29 19.51 -15.25 24.04
CA TRP A 29 19.47 -13.84 23.65
C TRP A 29 20.40 -13.50 22.48
N THR A 30 21.54 -14.18 22.37
CA THR A 30 22.50 -13.93 21.29
C THR A 30 22.25 -14.77 20.04
N HIS A 31 21.67 -15.97 20.18
CA HIS A 31 21.55 -16.92 19.06
C HIS A 31 20.13 -17.19 18.56
N GLN A 32 19.10 -17.08 19.40
CA GLN A 32 17.72 -17.38 18.97
C GLN A 32 16.88 -16.14 18.72
N LEU A 33 17.02 -15.13 19.57
CA LEU A 33 16.49 -13.81 19.28
C LEU A 33 17.54 -13.08 18.47
N ASP A 34 17.22 -12.76 17.23
CA ASP A 34 17.97 -11.80 16.44
C ASP A 34 17.24 -10.45 16.62
N PRO A 35 17.45 -9.74 17.77
CA PRO A 35 16.67 -8.56 18.11
C PRO A 35 16.87 -7.47 17.06
N ILE A 36 18.05 -7.41 16.44
CA ILE A 36 18.37 -6.46 15.38
C ILE A 36 17.52 -6.75 14.15
N ALA A 37 17.43 -8.00 13.69
CA ALA A 37 16.60 -8.37 12.55
C ALA A 37 15.10 -8.19 12.83
N THR A 38 14.66 -8.44 14.07
CA THR A 38 13.26 -8.32 14.49
C THR A 38 12.85 -6.85 14.60
N VAL A 39 13.68 -6.00 15.21
CA VAL A 39 13.49 -4.55 15.30
C VAL A 39 13.61 -3.90 13.93
N GLN A 40 14.55 -4.32 13.09
CA GLN A 40 14.63 -3.86 11.70
C GLN A 40 13.39 -4.25 10.90
N ARG A 41 12.81 -5.45 11.09
CA ARG A 41 11.54 -5.83 10.45
C ARG A 41 10.36 -5.01 10.96
N LEU A 42 10.36 -4.63 12.24
CA LEU A 42 9.31 -3.81 12.84
C LEU A 42 9.39 -2.35 12.35
N ILE A 43 10.60 -1.81 12.22
CA ILE A 43 10.85 -0.42 11.80
C ILE A 43 10.80 -0.28 10.26
N ARG A 44 11.19 -1.30 9.49
CA ARG A 44 11.18 -1.27 8.01
C ARG A 44 9.85 -1.64 7.37
N LYS A 45 8.82 -2.01 8.14
CA LYS A 45 7.47 -1.97 7.59
C LYS A 45 6.96 -0.54 7.75
N PRO A 46 7.03 0.33 6.72
CA PRO A 46 6.09 1.43 6.71
C PRO A 46 4.73 0.76 6.87
N PHE A 47 3.99 1.14 7.91
CA PHE A 47 2.55 1.00 7.87
C PHE A 47 2.12 1.73 6.60
N LYS A 48 2.06 1.03 5.46
CA LYS A 48 1.06 1.35 4.46
C LYS A 48 -0.22 1.18 5.25
N THR A 49 -0.76 2.30 5.71
CA THR A 49 -2.17 2.41 6.08
C THR A 49 -2.93 1.51 5.13
N PRO A 50 -3.77 0.58 5.62
CA PRO A 50 -4.61 -0.17 4.70
C PRO A 50 -5.29 0.89 3.85
N GLU A 51 -5.00 0.89 2.55
CA GLU A 51 -5.64 1.76 1.59
C GLU A 51 -7.07 1.22 1.45
N TRP A 52 -7.84 1.41 2.51
CA TRP A 52 -9.24 1.09 2.55
C TRP A 52 -9.92 2.19 1.75
N VAL A 53 -10.22 1.88 0.50
CA VAL A 53 -11.25 2.59 -0.26
C VAL A 53 -12.20 1.54 -0.83
N ALA A 54 -12.97 0.92 0.06
CA ALA A 54 -14.11 0.10 -0.30
C ALA A 54 -15.31 0.99 -0.70
N THR A 55 -15.10 1.93 -1.63
CA THR A 55 -16.15 2.73 -2.30
C THR A 55 -15.51 3.59 -3.39
N ARG A 56 -15.05 3.00 -4.52
CA ARG A 56 -14.66 3.80 -5.69
C ARG A 56 -15.82 3.77 -6.67
N GLU A 57 -16.56 4.87 -6.70
CA GLU A 57 -17.68 5.09 -7.61
C GLU A 57 -17.26 4.75 -9.05
N PRO A 58 -18.09 4.02 -9.82
CA PRO A 58 -17.72 3.51 -11.14
C PRO A 58 -17.50 4.63 -12.18
N ASN A 59 -17.92 5.85 -11.86
CA ASN A 59 -17.82 7.01 -12.73
C ASN A 59 -16.68 7.97 -12.32
N LYS A 60 -15.81 7.62 -11.36
CA LYS A 60 -14.74 8.52 -10.88
C LYS A 60 -13.36 7.90 -10.97
N ILE A 61 -12.38 8.75 -11.28
CA ILE A 61 -10.96 8.41 -11.22
C ILE A 61 -10.28 9.20 -10.10
N TYR A 62 -9.29 8.57 -9.46
CA TYR A 62 -8.63 9.10 -8.28
C TYR A 62 -7.11 9.18 -8.47
N GLN A 63 -6.46 10.18 -7.88
CA GLN A 63 -5.01 10.21 -7.70
C GLN A 63 -4.70 10.67 -6.29
N ASN A 64 -3.84 9.92 -5.59
CA ASN A 64 -3.45 10.22 -4.20
C ASN A 64 -4.67 10.42 -3.27
N GLY A 65 -5.76 9.67 -3.48
CA GLY A 65 -6.99 9.77 -2.69
C GLY A 65 -7.96 10.89 -3.10
N ASN A 66 -7.61 11.75 -4.05
CA ASN A 66 -8.48 12.84 -4.53
C ASN A 66 -9.14 12.46 -5.86
N VAL A 67 -10.39 12.89 -6.08
CA VAL A 67 -11.06 12.76 -7.39
C VAL A 67 -10.39 13.70 -8.38
N VAL A 68 -9.89 13.17 -9.49
CA VAL A 68 -9.17 13.94 -10.53
C VAL A 68 -9.86 13.93 -11.89
N GLY A 69 -11.02 13.29 -11.98
CA GLY A 69 -11.84 13.26 -13.18
C GLY A 69 -13.00 12.29 -13.07
N GLU A 70 -13.82 12.29 -14.12
CA GLU A 70 -15.03 11.50 -14.22
C GLU A 70 -14.99 10.64 -15.49
N VAL A 71 -15.50 9.42 -15.41
CA VAL A 71 -15.63 8.49 -16.53
C VAL A 71 -17.00 8.68 -17.15
N ILE A 72 -17.01 8.92 -18.46
CA ILE A 72 -18.24 9.10 -19.24
C ILE A 72 -18.26 8.05 -20.35
N GLY A 73 -19.35 7.32 -20.41
CA GLY A 73 -19.53 6.27 -21.40
C GLY A 73 -18.96 4.91 -20.98
N PRO A 74 -19.01 3.91 -21.88
CA PRO A 74 -18.52 2.56 -21.64
C PRO A 74 -17.01 2.51 -21.41
N VAL A 75 -16.62 1.56 -20.56
CA VAL A 75 -15.24 1.18 -20.31
C VAL A 75 -15.03 -0.23 -20.83
N GLN A 76 -14.03 -0.41 -21.69
CA GLN A 76 -13.65 -1.71 -22.22
C GLN A 76 -12.41 -2.19 -21.49
N GLU A 77 -12.50 -3.35 -20.85
CA GLU A 77 -11.40 -3.97 -20.13
C GLU A 77 -10.96 -5.22 -20.91
N GLN A 78 -9.68 -5.27 -21.28
CA GLN A 78 -9.09 -6.40 -21.99
C GLN A 78 -7.72 -6.70 -21.39
N ASP A 79 -7.61 -7.80 -20.65
CA ASP A 79 -6.39 -8.28 -19.99
C ASP A 79 -5.65 -7.18 -19.18
N SER A 80 -4.55 -6.66 -19.71
CA SER A 80 -3.71 -5.62 -19.10
C SER A 80 -4.10 -4.19 -19.49
N ILE A 81 -5.10 -4.01 -20.36
CA ILE A 81 -5.47 -2.73 -20.94
C ILE A 81 -6.90 -2.37 -20.54
N ILE A 82 -7.10 -1.10 -20.18
CA ILE A 82 -8.42 -0.51 -19.99
C ILE A 82 -8.56 0.67 -20.95
N ARG A 83 -9.59 0.62 -21.79
CA ARG A 83 -9.95 1.70 -22.71
C ARG A 83 -11.18 2.43 -22.18
N PHE A 84 -11.03 3.74 -22.00
CA PHE A 84 -12.13 4.64 -21.67
C PHE A 84 -12.59 5.32 -22.95
N GLU A 85 -13.91 5.34 -23.18
CA GLU A 85 -14.46 6.16 -24.25
C GLU A 85 -14.18 7.64 -23.97
N LYS A 86 -14.56 8.12 -22.77
CA LYS A 86 -14.39 9.52 -22.42
C LYS A 86 -14.04 9.70 -20.94
N LEU A 87 -13.05 10.54 -20.67
CA LEU A 87 -12.72 11.05 -19.33
C LEU A 87 -12.97 12.55 -19.31
N ALA A 88 -13.82 13.04 -18.42
CA ALA A 88 -14.13 14.45 -18.27
C ALA A 88 -13.58 15.02 -16.96
N ASN A 89 -13.59 16.34 -16.86
CA ASN A 89 -13.17 17.09 -15.68
C ASN A 89 -11.72 16.79 -15.25
N THR A 90 -10.86 16.46 -16.23
CA THR A 90 -9.48 15.98 -15.99
C THR A 90 -8.46 17.10 -15.72
N SER A 91 -8.92 18.28 -15.28
CA SER A 91 -8.05 19.45 -15.03
C SER A 91 -6.97 19.20 -13.98
N ALA A 92 -7.28 18.38 -12.97
CA ALA A 92 -6.36 18.00 -11.90
C ALA A 92 -5.60 16.68 -12.19
N LEU A 93 -5.86 16.03 -13.33
CA LEU A 93 -5.26 14.75 -13.68
C LEU A 93 -3.81 14.96 -14.15
N ASN A 94 -2.87 14.41 -13.39
CA ASN A 94 -1.49 14.34 -13.83
C ASN A 94 -1.29 13.13 -14.75
N LYS A 95 -1.19 13.39 -16.06
CA LYS A 95 -1.08 12.37 -17.12
C LYS A 95 0.21 11.54 -17.06
N GLY A 96 1.26 12.04 -16.40
CA GLY A 96 2.54 11.34 -16.27
C GLY A 96 2.60 10.37 -15.09
N VAL A 97 1.59 10.36 -14.22
CA VAL A 97 1.56 9.59 -12.98
C VAL A 97 0.43 8.56 -13.05
N VAL A 98 0.61 7.45 -12.35
CA VAL A 98 -0.46 6.46 -12.19
C VAL A 98 -1.69 7.08 -11.53
N PHE A 99 -2.87 6.65 -11.96
CA PHE A 99 -4.14 7.02 -11.36
C PHE A 99 -4.96 5.77 -11.08
N GLN A 100 -5.95 5.92 -10.22
CA GLN A 100 -6.75 4.84 -9.69
C GLN A 100 -8.14 4.88 -10.29
N TYR A 101 -8.55 3.77 -10.87
CA TYR A 101 -9.91 3.56 -11.33
C TYR A 101 -10.41 2.24 -10.75
N GLN A 102 -11.47 2.30 -9.94
CA GLN A 102 -11.94 1.13 -9.19
C GLN A 102 -10.77 0.45 -8.44
N ARG A 103 -10.52 -0.84 -8.68
CA ARG A 103 -9.46 -1.64 -8.04
C ARG A 103 -8.15 -1.66 -8.82
N HIS A 104 -8.03 -0.86 -9.89
CA HIS A 104 -6.87 -0.89 -10.77
C HIS A 104 -6.06 0.41 -10.66
N ASP A 105 -4.76 0.24 -10.54
CA ASP A 105 -3.79 1.30 -10.79
C ASP A 105 -3.50 1.33 -12.29
N LEU A 106 -3.70 2.49 -12.92
CA LEU A 106 -3.67 2.68 -14.36
C LEU A 106 -2.65 3.74 -14.76
N GLN A 107 -1.93 3.50 -15.85
CA GLN A 107 -1.08 4.49 -16.49
C GLN A 107 -1.58 4.78 -17.91
N ILE A 108 -1.74 6.06 -18.24
CA ILE A 108 -2.15 6.48 -19.58
C ILE A 108 -1.03 6.14 -20.56
N ARG A 109 -1.35 5.33 -21.57
CA ARG A 109 -0.45 5.02 -22.69
C ARG A 109 -0.73 5.90 -23.89
N GLN A 110 -2.00 6.13 -24.18
CA GLN A 110 -2.42 6.89 -25.34
C GLN A 110 -3.70 7.67 -25.04
N ILE A 111 -3.79 8.87 -25.61
CA ILE A 111 -4.98 9.72 -25.61
C ILE A 111 -5.31 9.97 -27.08
N GLY A 112 -6.56 9.70 -27.49
CA GLY A 112 -7.02 9.96 -28.85
C GLY A 112 -7.13 11.46 -29.12
N HIS A 113 -8.05 12.12 -28.43
CA HIS A 113 -8.26 13.56 -28.55
C HIS A 113 -8.38 14.23 -27.17
N ALA A 114 -7.93 15.48 -27.08
CA ALA A 114 -8.11 16.32 -25.90
C ALA A 114 -8.96 17.53 -26.29
N ILE A 115 -10.11 17.70 -25.62
CA ILE A 115 -11.11 18.72 -25.89
C ILE A 115 -11.21 19.61 -24.64
N THR A 116 -11.05 20.92 -24.79
CA THR A 116 -11.04 21.85 -23.65
C THR A 116 -12.38 21.94 -22.94
N ALA A 117 -13.47 21.93 -23.71
CA ALA A 117 -14.83 22.00 -23.19
C ALA A 117 -15.79 21.28 -24.14
N GLU A 118 -16.69 20.48 -23.59
CA GLU A 118 -17.73 19.79 -24.35
C GLU A 118 -19.04 19.81 -23.55
N SER A 119 -20.17 19.97 -24.23
CA SER A 119 -21.49 19.80 -23.62
C SER A 119 -22.09 18.51 -24.16
N ALA A 120 -22.51 17.61 -23.27
CA ALA A 120 -23.08 16.32 -23.68
C ALA A 120 -24.36 16.50 -24.50
N HIS A 121 -25.21 17.46 -24.12
CA HIS A 121 -26.48 17.78 -24.79
C HIS A 121 -26.86 19.25 -24.52
N PRO A 122 -27.72 19.89 -25.33
CA PRO A 122 -28.20 21.24 -25.07
C PRO A 122 -28.82 21.34 -23.65
N GLY A 123 -28.21 22.15 -22.78
CA GLY A 123 -28.64 22.33 -21.38
C GLY A 123 -27.95 21.41 -20.35
N ALA A 124 -27.08 20.49 -20.78
CA ALA A 124 -26.27 19.68 -19.88
C ALA A 124 -25.10 20.50 -19.29
N PRO A 125 -24.64 20.16 -18.07
CA PRO A 125 -23.45 20.79 -17.49
C PRO A 125 -22.25 20.65 -18.42
N LEU A 126 -21.46 21.73 -18.51
CA LEU A 126 -20.30 21.79 -19.37
C LEU A 126 -19.18 20.90 -18.78
N LEU A 127 -18.70 19.95 -19.57
CA LEU A 127 -17.59 19.08 -19.22
C LEU A 127 -16.29 19.78 -19.61
N MET A 128 -15.35 19.88 -18.68
CA MET A 128 -14.09 20.59 -18.88
C MET A 128 -12.92 19.61 -19.04
N ASN A 129 -11.96 19.91 -19.91
CA ASN A 129 -10.77 19.09 -20.14
C ASN A 129 -11.13 17.61 -20.36
N VAL A 130 -11.84 17.36 -21.44
CA VAL A 130 -12.30 16.04 -21.86
C VAL A 130 -11.18 15.33 -22.62
N LEU A 131 -10.90 14.09 -22.28
CA LEU A 131 -9.99 13.19 -22.98
C LEU A 131 -10.82 12.08 -23.62
N ASP A 132 -10.69 11.92 -24.92
CA ASP A 132 -11.44 10.97 -25.73
C ASP A 132 -10.52 9.79 -26.13
N ASN A 133 -11.09 8.59 -26.16
CA ASN A 133 -10.44 7.33 -26.52
C ASN A 133 -9.11 7.11 -25.76
N VAL A 134 -9.20 7.13 -24.43
CA VAL A 134 -8.02 7.00 -23.56
C VAL A 134 -7.70 5.52 -23.36
N VAL A 135 -6.47 5.14 -23.70
CA VAL A 135 -5.96 3.78 -23.51
C VAL A 135 -4.99 3.78 -22.34
N CYS A 136 -5.29 2.97 -21.34
CA CYS A 136 -4.52 2.83 -20.12
C CYS A 136 -4.03 1.40 -19.96
N GLU A 137 -2.84 1.25 -19.37
CA GLU A 137 -2.30 -0.05 -18.96
C GLU A 137 -2.39 -0.21 -17.45
N LYS A 138 -2.70 -1.42 -16.99
CA LYS A 138 -2.72 -1.80 -15.58
C LYS A 138 -1.29 -1.89 -15.04
N VAL A 139 -1.01 -1.13 -13.99
CA VAL A 139 0.28 -1.07 -13.32
C VAL A 139 0.13 -1.67 -11.92
N ARG A 140 0.01 -3.01 -11.86
CA ARG A 140 -0.18 -3.87 -10.68
C ARG A 140 -1.58 -3.96 -10.08
#